data_AF-A0A7L0MNX2-F1
#
_entry.id   AF-A0A7L0MNX2-F1
#
_cell.length_a   1.000
_cell.length_b   1.000
_cell.length_c   1.000
_cell.angle_alpha   90.00
_cell.angle_beta   90.00
_cell.angle_gamma   90.00
#
_symmetry.space_group_name_H-M   'P 1'
#
loop_
_entity.id
_entity.type
_entity.pdbx_description
1 polymer ?
#
loop_
_entity_poly.entity_id
_entity_poly.type
_entity_poly.pdbx_seq_one_letter_code
_entity_poly.pdbx_strand_id
1 'polypeptide(L)' 'MDFPGAAIIMAQVKEKPKRKRVGLTSVRPPIRPHMAILDPEGTPLGTVSSGCPSPS' A
#
# COMPACT_ATOMS: atom_id res chain seq x y z
N MET A 1 18.94 20.30 2.42
CA MET A 1 18.84 18.95 3.01
C MET A 1 19.75 18.05 2.22
N ASP A 2 20.73 17.43 2.88
CA ASP A 2 21.78 16.64 2.23
C ASP A 2 21.64 15.17 2.64
N PHE A 3 20.84 14.41 1.88
CA PHE A 3 20.70 12.97 2.00
C PHE A 3 20.31 12.34 0.66
N PRO A 4 20.64 11.06 0.40
CA PRO A 4 20.30 10.39 -0.85
C PRO A 4 18.79 10.42 -1.12
N GLY A 5 18.39 10.92 -2.29
CA GLY A 5 16.98 11.02 -2.68
C GLY A 5 16.21 12.21 -2.11
N ALA A 6 16.88 13.17 -1.44
CA ALA A 6 16.23 14.34 -0.84
C ALA A 6 15.30 15.09 -1.79
N ALA A 7 15.71 15.32 -3.05
CA ALA A 7 14.86 16.00 -4.03
C ALA A 7 13.50 15.30 -4.23
N ILE A 8 13.50 13.97 -4.35
CA ILE A 8 12.29 13.17 -4.58
C ILE A 8 11.44 13.09 -3.32
N ILE A 9 12.07 12.80 -2.17
CA ILE A 9 11.37 12.66 -0.89
C ILE A 9 10.70 13.99 -0.51
N MET A 10 11.41 15.11 -0.65
CA MET A 10 10.85 16.43 -0.33
C MET A 10 9.73 16.85 -1.29
N ALA A 11 9.85 16.52 -2.58
CA ALA A 11 8.76 16.70 -3.53
C ALA A 11 7.51 15.89 -3.12
N GLN A 12 7.68 14.60 -2.76
CA GLN A 12 6.56 13.75 -2.32
C GLN A 12 5.94 14.19 -0.98
N VAL A 13 6.71 14.83 -0.08
CA VAL A 13 6.16 15.44 1.14
C VAL A 13 5.23 16.60 0.78
N LYS A 14 5.61 17.43 -0.20
CA LYS A 14 4.83 18.60 -0.63
C LYS A 14 3.63 18.21 -1.50
N GLU A 15 3.84 17.34 -2.48
CA GLU A 15 2.88 17.00 -3.55
C GLU A 15 2.06 15.74 -3.25
N LYS A 16 2.44 14.99 -2.22
CA LYS A 16 1.94 13.65 -1.86
C LYS A 16 2.43 12.55 -2.82
N PRO A 17 2.70 11.34 -2.33
CA PRO A 17 3.16 10.24 -3.18
C PRO A 17 2.00 9.66 -4.02
N LYS A 18 2.34 9.08 -5.18
CA LYS A 18 1.37 8.40 -6.08
C LYS A 18 0.66 7.20 -5.42
N ARG A 19 1.27 6.60 -4.40
CA ARG A 19 0.71 5.47 -3.63
C ARG A 19 1.18 5.53 -2.18
N LYS A 20 0.40 4.97 -1.25
CA LYS A 20 0.69 4.95 0.19
C LYS A 20 0.48 3.54 0.74
N ARG A 21 1.38 3.07 1.61
CA ARG A 21 1.20 1.80 2.34
C ARG A 21 0.07 1.96 3.36
N VAL A 22 -0.87 1.04 3.36
CA VAL A 22 -2.02 1.01 4.28
C VAL A 22 -2.16 -0.37 4.92
N GLY A 23 -2.86 -0.43 6.05
CA GLY A 23 -3.32 -1.69 6.63
C GLY A 23 -4.64 -2.12 6.00
N LEU A 24 -4.84 -3.44 5.87
CA LEU A 24 -6.09 -4.03 5.37
C LEU A 24 -6.63 -5.00 6.41
N THR A 25 -7.94 -5.07 6.54
CA THR A 25 -8.65 -6.08 7.34
C THR A 25 -9.66 -6.82 6.47
N SER A 26 -9.88 -8.10 6.76
CA SER A 26 -10.83 -8.94 6.04
C SER A 26 -11.40 -9.99 6.97
N VAL A 27 -12.68 -10.34 6.79
CA VAL A 27 -13.38 -11.35 7.61
C VAL A 27 -13.27 -12.77 7.03
N ARG A 28 -12.80 -12.88 5.79
CA ARG A 28 -12.73 -14.11 4.98
C ARG A 28 -11.33 -14.75 5.05
N PRO A 29 -10.99 -15.77 4.24
CA PRO A 29 -9.63 -16.30 4.23
C PRO A 29 -8.59 -15.18 4.14
N PRO A 30 -7.46 -15.32 4.85
CA PRO A 30 -6.48 -14.24 4.94
C PRO A 30 -6.00 -13.82 3.56
N ILE A 31 -5.97 -12.51 3.33
CA ILE A 31 -5.37 -11.94 2.14
C ILE A 31 -3.87 -12.27 2.16
N ARG A 32 -3.31 -12.68 1.01
CA ARG A 32 -1.91 -13.10 0.85
C ARG A 32 -1.10 -12.08 0.05
N PRO A 33 0.24 -12.07 0.19
CA PRO A 33 1.11 -11.31 -0.68
C PRO A 33 0.81 -11.54 -2.16
N HIS A 34 1.05 -10.53 -2.99
CA HIS A 34 0.88 -10.55 -4.45
C HIS A 34 -0.58 -10.58 -4.94
N MET A 35 -1.57 -10.61 -4.05
CA MET A 35 -2.96 -10.41 -4.44
C MET A 35 -3.22 -8.97 -4.89
N ALA A 36 -4.02 -8.80 -5.93
CA ALA A 36 -4.45 -7.49 -6.40
C ALA A 36 -5.44 -6.84 -5.42
N ILE A 37 -5.30 -5.54 -5.21
CA ILE A 37 -6.30 -4.69 -4.56
C ILE A 37 -7.13 -4.08 -5.68
N LEU A 38 -8.44 -4.30 -5.66
CA LEU A 38 -9.36 -3.83 -6.68
C LEU A 38 -10.19 -2.65 -6.16
N ASP A 39 -10.60 -1.76 -7.06
CA ASP A 39 -11.70 -0.82 -6.81
C ASP A 39 -13.07 -1.55 -6.82
N PRO A 40 -14.17 -0.87 -6.46
CA PRO A 40 -15.51 -1.46 -6.52
C PRO A 40 -15.93 -1.98 -7.90
N GLU A 41 -15.37 -1.43 -8.98
CA GLU A 41 -15.62 -1.82 -10.37
C GLU A 41 -14.77 -3.03 -10.83
N GLY A 42 -13.83 -3.48 -9.99
CA GLY A 42 -12.93 -4.61 -10.26
C GLY A 42 -11.60 -4.23 -10.92
N THR A 43 -11.29 -2.94 -11.05
CA THR A 43 -10.04 -2.43 -11.62
C THR A 43 -8.88 -2.54 -10.62
N PRO A 44 -7.69 -3.02 -11.02
CA PRO A 44 -6.53 -3.07 -10.14
C PRO A 44 -6.04 -1.68 -9.70
N LEU A 45 -6.03 -1.43 -8.38
CA LEU A 45 -5.49 -0.22 -7.74
C LEU A 45 -4.12 -0.42 -7.08
N GLY A 46 -3.79 -1.67 -6.71
CA GLY A 46 -2.57 -1.95 -5.98
C GLY A 46 -2.33 -3.42 -5.73
N THR A 47 -1.39 -3.73 -4.84
CA THR A 47 -0.99 -5.10 -4.53
C THR A 47 -0.73 -5.24 -3.04
N VAL A 48 -1.17 -6.36 -2.48
CA VAL A 48 -0.93 -6.73 -1.08
C VAL A 48 0.53 -7.12 -0.91
N SER A 49 1.23 -6.51 0.05
CA SER A 49 2.62 -6.84 0.35
C SER A 49 2.76 -7.99 1.36
N SER A 50 1.85 -8.07 2.34
CA SER A 50 1.91 -9.02 3.46
C SER A 50 0.52 -9.26 4.05
N GLY A 51 0.25 -10.47 4.54
CA GLY A 51 -1.01 -10.77 5.24
C GLY A 51 -1.04 -12.14 5.92
N CYS A 52 -1.61 -12.18 7.12
CA CYS A 52 -1.81 -13.37 7.96
C CYS A 52 -3.12 -13.24 8.77
N PRO A 53 -3.66 -14.34 9.34
CA PRO A 53 -4.69 -14.22 10.37
C PRO A 53 -4.20 -13.41 11.57
N SER A 54 -5.01 -12.46 12.05
CA SER A 54 -4.79 -11.83 13.36
C SER A 54 -5.31 -12.77 14.46
N PRO A 55 -4.47 -13.25 15.39
CA PRO A 55 -4.89 -14.13 16.48
C PRO A 55 -5.57 -13.39 17.64
N SER A 56 -5.41 -12.06 17.70
CA SER A 56 -6.00 -11.16 18.69
C SER A 56 -7.27 -10.50 18.18
#